data_AF-A0A653ZCZ8-F1
#
_entry.id   AF-A0A653ZCZ8-F1
#
_cell.length_a   1.000
_cell.length_b   1.000
_cell.length_c   1.000
_cell.angle_alpha   90.00
_cell.angle_beta   90.00
_cell.angle_gamma   90.00
#
_symmetry.space_group_name_H-M   'P 1'
#
loop_
_entity.id
_entity.type
_entity.pdbx_description
1 polymer ?
#
loop_
_entity_poly.entity_id
_entity_poly.type
_entity_poly.pdbx_seq_one_letter_code
_entity_poly.pdbx_strand_id
1 'polypeptide(L)'
;MNLNRQAAPQIADQMIRKVLDQLESIFMPHCSHLSEDQPGRAYYGFNFQLGNKNFKFRKAKITPRKVGLFIALWKRDSDGRPSPLLQMILSIITLF
;
A
#
# COMPACT_ATOMS: atom_id res chain seq x y z
N MET A 1 16.68 25.33 32.59
CA MET A 1 15.28 25.46 32.11
C MET A 1 15.16 24.70 30.80
N ASN A 2 14.36 23.64 30.83
CA ASN A 2 14.07 22.74 29.70
C ASN A 2 13.38 23.49 28.56
N LEU A 3 13.42 22.93 27.34
CA LEU A 3 12.26 22.79 26.44
C LEU A 3 12.66 21.93 25.22
N ASN A 4 12.70 20.62 25.47
CA ASN A 4 12.02 19.57 24.71
C ASN A 4 11.71 19.80 23.21
N ARG A 5 12.72 20.09 22.38
CA ARG A 5 12.55 20.27 20.92
C ARG A 5 12.44 18.96 20.12
N GLN A 6 12.63 17.80 20.75
CA GLN A 6 12.63 16.49 20.07
C GLN A 6 11.34 15.68 20.27
N ALA A 7 10.40 16.11 21.11
CA ALA A 7 9.21 15.32 21.46
C ALA A 7 8.15 15.26 20.34
N ALA A 8 7.97 16.31 19.54
CA ALA A 8 6.89 16.37 18.55
C ALA A 8 7.02 15.37 17.36
N PRO A 9 8.21 15.17 16.75
CA PRO A 9 8.40 14.13 15.74
C PRO A 9 8.19 12.73 16.30
N GLN A 10 8.63 12.50 17.54
CA GLN A 10 8.56 11.20 18.22
C GLN A 10 7.12 10.81 18.56
N ILE A 11 6.30 11.79 19.00
CA ILE A 11 4.88 11.57 19.29
C ILE A 11 4.09 11.28 18.01
N ALA A 12 4.36 12.01 16.93
CA ALA A 12 3.72 11.76 15.64
C ALA A 12 4.05 10.35 15.10
N ASP A 13 5.32 9.96 15.15
CA ASP A 13 5.75 8.61 14.77
C ASP A 13 5.11 7.53 15.65
N GLN A 14 4.97 7.79 16.96
CA GLN A 14 4.32 6.86 17.88
C GLN A 14 2.82 6.72 17.62
N MET A 15 2.13 7.82 17.30
CA MET A 15 0.72 7.80 16.93
C MET A 15 0.50 7.04 15.63
N ILE A 16 1.32 7.28 14.60
CA ILE A 16 1.25 6.57 13.32
C ILE A 16 1.43 5.07 13.54
N ARG A 17 2.46 4.66 14.30
CA ARG A 17 2.69 3.24 14.64
C ARG A 17 1.49 2.61 15.33
N LYS A 18 0.92 3.29 16.33
CA LYS A 18 -0.26 2.77 17.03
C LYS A 18 -1.45 2.58 16.09
N VAL A 19 -1.67 3.50 15.16
CA VAL A 19 -2.74 3.39 14.16
C VAL A 19 -2.46 2.20 13.23
N LEU A 20 -1.22 2.02 12.78
CA LEU A 20 -0.83 0.88 11.95
C LEU A 20 -1.04 -0.46 12.68
N ASP A 21 -0.61 -0.56 13.94
CA ASP A 21 -0.80 -1.76 14.76
C ASP A 21 -2.28 -2.10 14.93
N GLN A 22 -3.13 -1.08 15.15
CA GLN A 22 -4.58 -1.27 15.23
C GLN A 22 -5.16 -1.76 13.91
N LEU A 23 -4.74 -1.19 12.79
CA LEU A 23 -5.18 -1.60 11.46
C LEU A 23 -4.75 -3.02 11.15
N GLU A 24 -3.50 -3.38 11.45
CA GLU A 24 -2.99 -4.74 11.30
C GLU A 24 -3.80 -5.72 12.14
N SER A 25 -4.06 -5.41 13.41
CA SER A 25 -4.85 -6.26 14.30
C SER A 25 -6.29 -6.46 13.80
N ILE A 26 -6.88 -5.47 13.13
CA ILE A 26 -8.25 -5.55 12.60
C ILE A 26 -8.26 -6.31 11.28
N PHE A 27 -7.34 -6.01 10.37
CA PHE A 27 -7.39 -6.54 9.00
C PHE A 27 -6.71 -7.89 8.84
N MET A 28 -5.57 -8.12 9.49
CA MET A 28 -4.75 -9.31 9.26
C MET A 28 -5.46 -10.65 9.55
N PRO A 29 -6.28 -10.79 10.62
CA PRO A 29 -6.98 -12.04 10.89
C PRO A 29 -7.99 -12.44 9.80
N HIS A 30 -8.40 -11.49 8.96
CA HIS A 30 -9.38 -11.72 7.89
C HIS A 30 -8.73 -11.93 6.52
N CYS A 31 -7.41 -11.76 6.41
CA CYS A 31 -6.64 -11.99 5.20
C CYS A 31 -6.35 -13.48 5.00
N SER A 32 -6.71 -14.00 3.84
CA SER A 32 -6.37 -15.37 3.41
C SER A 32 -5.73 -15.38 2.03
N HIS A 33 -5.16 -16.53 1.62
CA HIS A 33 -4.58 -16.73 0.29
C HIS A 33 -3.52 -15.68 -0.11
N LEU A 34 -2.68 -15.28 0.85
CA LEU A 34 -1.59 -14.33 0.61
C LEU A 34 -0.58 -14.93 -0.37
N SER A 35 -0.31 -14.21 -1.47
CA SER A 35 0.64 -14.63 -2.49
C SER A 35 1.32 -13.42 -3.12
N GLU A 36 2.59 -13.57 -3.52
CA GLU A 36 3.31 -12.50 -4.19
C GLU A 36 2.74 -12.25 -5.61
N ASP A 37 2.52 -10.99 -5.96
CA ASP A 37 2.14 -10.57 -7.32
C ASP A 37 3.41 -10.19 -8.10
N GLN A 38 3.95 -11.18 -8.82
CA GLN A 38 5.18 -11.06 -9.59
C GLN A 38 5.19 -9.84 -10.54
N PRO A 39 4.13 -9.55 -11.33
CA PRO A 39 4.05 -8.33 -12.16
C PRO A 39 4.27 -6.99 -11.46
N GLY A 40 4.08 -6.89 -10.16
CA GLY A 40 4.39 -5.66 -9.43
C GLY A 40 5.14 -5.90 -8.14
N ARG A 41 6.01 -6.91 -8.13
CA ARG A 41 7.10 -7.08 -7.16
C ARG A 41 7.85 -5.77 -6.92
N ALA A 42 8.10 -4.99 -7.98
CA ALA A 42 8.76 -3.68 -7.89
C ALA A 42 8.01 -2.67 -7.01
N TYR A 43 6.73 -2.90 -6.73
CA TYR A 43 5.85 -2.09 -5.88
C TYR A 43 5.34 -2.91 -4.69
N TYR A 44 6.13 -3.86 -4.16
CA TYR A 44 5.73 -4.71 -3.01
C TYR A 44 4.37 -5.39 -3.25
N GLY A 45 4.25 -6.03 -4.41
CA GLY A 45 3.01 -6.62 -4.89
C GLY A 45 2.55 -7.86 -4.17
N PHE A 46 1.32 -7.85 -3.65
CA PHE A 46 0.69 -9.04 -3.08
C PHE A 46 -0.77 -9.18 -3.51
N ASN A 47 -1.23 -10.42 -3.62
CA ASN A 47 -2.64 -10.76 -3.69
C ASN A 47 -3.07 -11.40 -2.37
N PHE A 48 -4.30 -11.15 -1.96
CA PHE A 48 -4.92 -11.79 -0.81
C PHE A 48 -6.44 -11.74 -0.95
N GLN A 49 -7.14 -12.44 -0.07
CA GLN A 49 -8.59 -12.46 0.01
C GLN A 49 -9.07 -11.91 1.36
N LEU A 50 -10.14 -11.13 1.34
CA LEU A 50 -10.95 -10.80 2.52
C LEU A 50 -12.35 -11.37 2.29
N GLY A 51 -12.70 -12.42 3.02
CA GLY A 51 -13.88 -13.24 2.71
C GLY A 51 -13.80 -13.76 1.26
N ASN A 52 -14.85 -13.51 0.46
CA ASN A 52 -14.95 -14.00 -0.92
C ASN A 52 -14.44 -12.99 -1.98
N LYS A 53 -13.75 -11.93 -1.56
CA LYS A 53 -13.26 -10.87 -2.46
C LYS A 53 -11.74 -10.95 -2.59
N ASN A 54 -11.25 -10.84 -3.83
CA ASN A 54 -9.82 -10.82 -4.15
C ASN A 54 -9.29 -9.39 -4.17
N PHE A 55 -8.14 -9.17 -3.52
CA PHE A 55 -7.47 -7.88 -3.41
C PHE A 55 -6.06 -7.94 -3.99
N LYS A 56 -5.62 -6.79 -4.54
CA LYS A 56 -4.24 -6.56 -4.98
C LYS A 56 -3.68 -5.40 -4.17
N PHE A 57 -2.57 -5.64 -3.48
CA PHE A 57 -1.82 -4.63 -2.75
C PHE A 57 -0.59 -4.19 -3.54
N ARG A 58 -0.30 -2.88 -3.50
CA ARG A 58 0.91 -2.24 -4.02
C ARG A 58 1.33 -1.12 -3.08
N LYS A 59 2.63 -1.02 -2.79
CA LYS A 59 3.24 0.15 -2.14
C LYS A 59 3.57 1.21 -3.18
N ALA A 60 3.03 2.41 -2.99
CA ALA A 60 3.34 3.55 -3.84
C ALA A 60 4.75 4.09 -3.62
N LYS A 61 5.31 4.75 -4.65
CA LYS A 61 6.65 5.33 -4.61
C LYS A 61 6.59 6.84 -4.78
N ILE A 62 7.41 7.54 -4.00
CA ILE A 62 7.66 8.97 -4.22
C ILE A 62 8.54 9.10 -5.47
N THR A 63 8.18 10.00 -6.37
CA THR A 63 8.99 10.29 -7.56
C THR A 63 9.71 11.63 -7.41
N PRO A 64 11.01 11.74 -7.75
CA PRO A 64 11.73 13.00 -7.57
C PRO A 64 11.21 14.16 -8.42
N ARG A 65 10.60 13.85 -9.58
CA ARG A 65 10.24 14.84 -10.62
C ARG A 65 8.76 15.23 -10.62
N LYS A 66 7.90 14.55 -9.86
CA LYS A 66 6.46 14.84 -9.79
C LYS A 66 6.00 14.74 -8.35
N VAL A 67 5.23 15.73 -7.93
CA VAL A 67 4.56 15.73 -6.63
C VAL A 67 3.51 14.61 -6.62
N GLY A 68 3.51 13.81 -5.55
CA GLY A 68 2.57 12.71 -5.36
C GLY A 68 3.22 11.33 -5.25
N LEU A 69 2.35 10.33 -5.12
CA LEU A 69 2.70 8.93 -5.00
C LEU A 69 2.39 8.21 -6.33
N PHE A 70 3.34 7.42 -6.82
CA PHE A 70 3.22 6.68 -8.08
C PHE A 70 3.04 5.18 -7.83
N ILE A 71 2.06 4.59 -8.50
CA ILE A 71 1.79 3.14 -8.53
C ILE A 71 1.63 2.73 -9.99
N ALA A 72 2.17 1.57 -10.36
CA ALA A 72 1.90 0.95 -11.65
C ALA A 72 1.02 -0.30 -11.48
N LEU A 73 -0.05 -0.40 -12.26
CA LEU A 73 -0.92 -1.56 -12.35
C LEU A 73 -0.92 -2.10 -13.79
N TRP A 74 -0.57 -3.37 -13.91
CA TRP A 74 -0.49 -4.08 -15.18
C TRP A 74 -1.54 -5.19 -15.22
N LYS A 75 -2.22 -5.35 -16.35
CA LYS A 75 -3.05 -6.51 -16.67
C LYS A 75 -2.51 -7.13 -17.95
N ARG A 76 -2.59 -8.45 -18.08
CA ARG A 76 -2.31 -9.09 -19.37
C ARG A 76 -3.57 -9.04 -20.24
N ASP A 77 -3.41 -8.65 -21.50
CA ASP A 77 -4.50 -8.73 -22.48
C ASP A 77 -4.79 -10.19 -22.86
N SER A 78 -5.74 -10.41 -23.78
CA SER A 78 -6.11 -11.74 -24.28
C SER A 78 -4.94 -12.50 -24.89
N ASP A 79 -3.93 -11.78 -25.37
CA ASP A 79 -2.74 -12.33 -26.04
C ASP A 79 -1.56 -12.48 -25.07
N GLY A 80 -1.79 -12.26 -23.76
CA GLY A 80 -0.81 -12.41 -22.71
C GLY A 80 0.19 -11.25 -22.60
N ARG A 81 0.01 -10.16 -23.37
CA ARG A 81 0.93 -9.01 -23.36
C ARG A 81 0.64 -8.10 -22.18
N PRO A 82 1.67 -7.55 -21.49
CA PRO A 82 1.45 -6.58 -20.43
C PRO A 82 0.82 -5.31 -20.99
N SER A 83 -0.37 -4.98 -20.52
CA SER A 83 -1.11 -3.77 -20.85
C SER A 83 -1.37 -2.97 -19.56
N PRO A 84 -1.14 -1.64 -19.57
CA PRO A 84 -1.43 -0.81 -18.41
C PRO A 84 -2.94 -0.83 -18.11
N LEU A 85 -3.31 -1.03 -16.85
CA LEU A 85 -4.70 -0.82 -16.42
C LEU A 85 -4.97 0.70 -16.40
N LEU A 86 -5.53 1.21 -17.49
CA LEU A 86 -5.99 2.59 -17.65
C LEU A 86 -7.34 2.87 -16.97
N GLN A 87 -7.68 2.12 -15.92
CA GLN A 87 -8.83 2.46 -15.08
C GLN A 87 -8.32 3.32 -13.93
N MET A 88 -8.42 4.64 -14.16
CA MET A 88 -8.52 5.74 -13.19
C MET A 88 -8.09 5.40 -11.75
N ILE A 89 -7.00 6.03 -11.32
CA ILE A 89 -6.46 5.99 -9.96
C ILE A 89 -7.49 6.64 -9.01
N LEU A 90 -8.48 5.87 -8.62
CA LEU A 90 -9.33 6.18 -7.50
C LEU A 90 -9.48 4.89 -6.69
N SER A 91 -9.02 4.99 -5.44
CA SER A 91 -9.08 3.96 -4.39
C SER A 91 -7.92 2.97 -4.40
N ILE A 92 -6.83 3.30 -3.70
CA ILE A 92 -6.38 2.56 -2.51
C ILE A 92 -5.70 3.59 -1.60
N ILE A 93 -6.36 3.83 -0.48
CA ILE A 93 -5.93 4.65 0.63
C ILE A 93 -4.56 4.13 1.07
N THR A 94 -3.53 4.94 0.84
CA THR A 94 -2.31 4.84 1.64
C THR A 94 -2.66 5.49 2.96
N LEU A 95 -2.89 4.68 3.99
CA LEU A 95 -2.77 5.18 5.35
C LEU A 95 -1.31 5.62 5.52
N PHE A 96 -1.17 6.90 5.86
CA PHE A 96 0.08 7.58 6.15
C PHE A 96 0.91 6.85 7.20
#